data_AF-A0ABD2NEP8-F1
#
_entry.id   AF-A0ABD2NEP8-F1
#
_cell.length_a   1.000
_cell.length_b   1.000
_cell.length_c   1.000
_cell.angle_alpha   90.00
_cell.angle_beta   90.00
_cell.angle_gamma   90.00
#
_symmetry.space_group_name_H-M   'P 1'
#
loop_
_entity.id
_entity.type
_entity.pdbx_description
1 polymer ?
#
loop_
_entity_poly.entity_id
_entity_poly.type
_entity_poly.pdbx_seq_one_letter_code
_entity_poly.pdbx_strand_id
1 'polypeptide(L)'
;MTRKQNQVIVDSISIYQSERCLWQVKPSKYHDHTKKDAAYNELVKKLEELEPDATKKSVVAQMNSLRSAFRKERKKVEASKKSGASADSIYKPVLWYYDLFDFQQEQDIQRKS
;
A
#
# COMPACT_ATOMS: atom_id res chain seq x y z
N MET A 1 16.44 8.00 6.63
CA MET A 1 15.56 6.92 7.16
C MET A 1 16.44 5.90 7.86
N THR A 2 16.03 5.41 9.02
CA THR A 2 16.78 4.38 9.74
C THR A 2 16.41 2.98 9.23
N ARG A 3 17.31 2.00 9.42
CA ARG A 3 17.05 0.59 9.08
C ARG A 3 15.76 0.07 9.73
N LYS A 4 15.50 0.48 10.99
CA LYS A 4 14.30 0.13 11.74
C LYS A 4 13.03 0.70 11.10
N GLN A 5 13.06 1.98 10.70
CA GLN A 5 11.91 2.61 10.04
C GLN A 5 11.55 1.92 8.71
N ASN A 6 12.56 1.55 7.92
CA ASN A 6 12.33 0.82 6.67
C ASN A 6 11.71 -0.56 6.93
N GLN A 7 12.20 -1.29 7.95
CA GLN A 7 11.64 -2.59 8.30
C GLN A 7 10.16 -2.49 8.70
N VAL A 8 9.82 -1.50 9.53
CA VAL A 8 8.42 -1.28 9.93
C VAL A 8 7.54 -0.93 8.73
N ILE A 9 8.04 -0.16 7.75
CA ILE A 9 7.31 0.11 6.52
C ILE A 9 7.09 -1.17 5.71
N VAL A 10 8.12 -1.99 5.53
CA VAL A 10 8.04 -3.28 4.82
C VAL A 10 7.01 -4.19 5.48
N ASP A 11 7.11 -4.37 6.80
CA ASP A 11 6.20 -5.21 7.58
C ASP A 11 4.75 -4.69 7.49
N SER A 12 4.54 -3.38 7.64
CA SER A 12 3.21 -2.77 7.51
C SER A 12 2.60 -2.98 6.13
N ILE A 13 3.39 -2.89 5.05
CA ILE A 13 2.90 -3.18 3.70
C ILE A 13 2.57 -4.67 3.55
N SER A 14 3.39 -5.56 4.10
CA SER A 14 3.15 -7.01 4.06
C SER A 14 1.88 -7.42 4.81
N ILE A 15 1.67 -6.92 6.04
CA ILE A 15 0.44 -7.14 6.82
C ILE A 15 -0.76 -6.57 6.06
N TYR A 16 -0.62 -5.36 5.51
CA TYR A 16 -1.69 -4.76 4.73
C TYR A 16 -2.03 -5.61 3.49
N GLN A 17 -1.04 -6.17 2.80
CA GLN A 17 -1.23 -7.05 1.64
C GLN A 17 -1.96 -8.35 2.01
N SER A 18 -1.59 -9.01 3.12
CA SER A 18 -2.26 -10.24 3.56
C SER A 18 -3.71 -10.00 3.96
N GLU A 19 -3.99 -8.82 4.54
CA GLU A 19 -5.30 -8.45 5.04
C GLU A 19 -6.20 -7.86 3.96
N ARG A 20 -6.74 -8.73 3.08
CA ARG A 20 -7.67 -8.36 2.00
C ARG A 20 -8.85 -7.50 2.47
N CYS A 21 -9.29 -7.67 3.72
CA CYS A 21 -10.36 -6.87 4.32
C CYS A 21 -10.05 -5.36 4.42
N LEU A 22 -8.77 -4.97 4.34
CA LEU A 22 -8.32 -3.57 4.42
C LEU A 22 -8.26 -2.87 3.06
N TRP A 23 -8.10 -3.60 1.96
CA TRP A 23 -7.86 -3.01 0.63
C TRP A 23 -8.79 -3.52 -0.47
N GLN A 24 -9.42 -4.67 -0.30
CA GLN A 24 -10.39 -5.21 -1.25
C GLN A 24 -11.80 -4.71 -0.95
N VAL A 25 -12.21 -3.69 -1.70
CA VAL A 25 -13.61 -3.21 -1.72
C VAL A 25 -14.42 -4.12 -2.64
N LYS A 26 -14.75 -5.33 -2.18
CA LYS A 26 -15.85 -6.09 -2.78
C LYS A 26 -17.17 -5.70 -2.11
N PRO A 27 -18.28 -5.65 -2.85
CA PRO A 27 -19.61 -5.55 -2.25
C PRO A 27 -19.97 -6.89 -1.60
N SER A 28 -19.31 -7.25 -0.50
CA SER A 28 -19.79 -8.32 0.36
C SER A 28 -20.93 -7.75 1.18
N LYS A 29 -22.06 -8.46 1.21
CA LYS A 29 -23.24 -8.14 2.05
C LYS A 29 -22.93 -8.14 3.56
N TYR A 30 -21.73 -8.59 3.94
CA TYR A 30 -21.22 -8.57 5.31
C TYR A 30 -19.88 -7.83 5.32
N HIS A 31 -19.88 -6.61 5.84
CA HIS A 31 -18.66 -5.91 6.25
C HIS A 31 -18.24 -6.54 7.58
N ASP A 32 -17.24 -7.42 7.55
CA ASP A 32 -16.72 -8.06 8.76
C ASP A 32 -15.86 -7.04 9.54
N HIS A 33 -16.54 -6.19 10.31
CA HIS A 33 -15.94 -5.16 11.14
C HIS A 33 -14.88 -5.74 12.09
N THR A 34 -15.16 -6.92 12.65
CA THR A 34 -14.25 -7.63 13.57
C THR A 34 -12.93 -7.97 12.89
N LYS A 35 -12.96 -8.54 11.68
CA LYS A 35 -11.71 -8.81 10.93
C LYS A 35 -10.96 -7.53 10.58
N LYS A 36 -11.68 -6.48 10.19
CA LYS A 36 -11.08 -5.19 9.84
C LYS A 36 -10.38 -4.56 11.05
N ASP A 37 -11.01 -4.60 12.21
CA ASP A 37 -10.44 -4.09 13.45
C ASP A 37 -9.24 -4.93 13.92
N ALA A 38 -9.31 -6.26 13.82
CA ALA A 38 -8.17 -7.13 14.10
C ALA A 38 -6.96 -6.81 13.22
N ALA A 39 -7.18 -6.66 11.91
CA ALA A 39 -6.14 -6.31 10.94
C ALA A 39 -5.52 -4.92 11.22
N TYR A 40 -6.35 -3.92 11.57
CA TYR A 40 -5.83 -2.61 11.99
C TYR A 40 -5.04 -2.68 13.29
N ASN A 41 -5.46 -3.50 14.26
CA ASN A 41 -4.74 -3.66 15.53
C ASN A 41 -3.37 -4.29 15.32
N GLU A 42 -3.22 -5.21 14.37
CA GLU A 42 -1.91 -5.77 14.01
C GLU A 42 -0.97 -4.70 13.43
N LEU A 43 -1.49 -3.85 12.52
CA LEU A 43 -0.74 -2.71 12.00
C LEU A 43 -0.38 -1.69 13.07
N VAL A 44 -1.25 -1.46 14.06
CA VAL A 44 -0.96 -0.56 15.19
C VAL A 44 0.23 -1.10 15.99
N LYS A 45 0.21 -2.38 16.37
CA LYS A 45 1.34 -3.02 17.08
C LYS A 45 2.66 -2.88 16.33
N LYS A 46 2.61 -2.95 15.00
CA LYS A 46 3.79 -2.77 14.15
C LYS A 46 4.29 -1.32 14.17
N LEU A 47 3.38 -0.35 14.11
CA LEU A 47 3.71 1.08 14.17
C LEU A 47 4.20 1.51 15.57
N GLU A 48 3.71 0.87 16.63
CA GLU A 48 4.15 1.06 18.02
C GLU A 48 5.66 0.82 18.21
N GLU A 49 6.30 0.04 17.34
CA GLU A 49 7.76 -0.15 17.36
C GLU A 49 8.54 1.14 17.04
N LEU A 50 7.90 2.13 16.39
CA LEU A 50 8.46 3.46 16.10
C LEU A 50 7.81 4.56 16.94
N GLU A 51 6.49 4.50 17.09
CA GLU A 51 5.64 5.51 17.72
C GLU A 51 4.83 4.82 18.83
N PRO A 52 5.31 4.77 20.09
CA PRO A 52 4.65 4.01 21.17
C PRO A 52 3.19 4.40 21.46
N ASP A 53 2.76 5.58 21.01
CA ASP A 53 1.40 6.12 21.12
C ASP A 53 0.60 5.95 19.81
N ALA A 54 1.07 5.10 18.89
CA ALA A 54 0.41 4.84 17.63
C ALA A 54 -1.04 4.40 17.83
N THR A 55 -1.92 4.98 17.01
CA THR A 55 -3.33 4.65 17.01
C THR A 55 -3.74 4.11 15.65
N LYS A 56 -4.95 3.53 15.58
CA LYS A 56 -5.57 3.20 14.28
C LYS A 56 -5.58 4.39 13.32
N LYS A 57 -5.74 5.62 13.83
CA LYS A 57 -5.67 6.85 13.02
C LYS A 57 -4.27 7.07 12.45
N SER A 58 -3.22 6.85 13.25
CA SER A 58 -1.82 6.94 12.82
C SER A 58 -1.52 5.94 11.71
N VAL A 59 -1.94 4.68 11.88
CA VAL A 59 -1.83 3.63 10.85
C VAL A 59 -2.56 4.01 9.56
N VAL A 60 -3.82 4.47 9.67
CA VAL A 60 -4.59 4.88 8.49
C VAL A 60 -3.89 6.04 7.76
N ALA A 61 -3.35 7.02 8.48
CA ALA A 61 -2.60 8.12 7.89
C ALA A 61 -1.31 7.63 7.20
N GLN A 62 -0.54 6.75 7.85
CA GLN A 62 0.67 6.15 7.30
C GLN A 62 0.36 5.38 6.01
N MET A 63 -0.60 4.46 6.05
CA MET A 63 -0.99 3.66 4.88
C MET A 63 -1.54 4.52 3.75
N ASN A 64 -2.32 5.56 4.05
CA ASN A 64 -2.80 6.49 3.03
C ASN A 64 -1.66 7.29 2.39
N SER A 65 -0.66 7.70 3.17
CA SER A 65 0.53 8.39 2.66
C SER A 65 1.33 7.48 1.71
N LEU A 66 1.65 6.25 2.14
CA LEU A 66 2.37 5.25 1.35
C LEU A 66 1.65 4.96 0.02
N ARG A 67 0.33 4.70 0.09
CA ARG A 67 -0.50 4.43 -1.10
C ARG A 67 -0.60 5.63 -2.03
N SER A 68 -0.63 6.84 -1.48
CA SER A 68 -0.69 8.06 -2.30
C SER A 68 0.62 8.31 -3.04
N ALA A 69 1.76 8.07 -2.37
CA ALA A 69 3.08 8.12 -3.02
C ALA A 69 3.20 7.07 -4.12
N PHE A 70 2.83 5.81 -3.83
CA PHE A 70 2.79 4.74 -4.83
C PHE A 70 1.94 5.10 -6.06
N ARG A 71 0.71 5.59 -5.88
CA ARG A 71 -0.16 5.99 -6.99
C ARG A 71 0.43 7.09 -7.86
N LYS A 72 1.06 8.10 -7.24
CA LYS A 72 1.74 9.19 -7.96
C LYS A 72 2.89 8.64 -8.79
N GLU A 73 3.70 7.76 -8.19
CA GLU A 73 4.82 7.14 -8.84
C GLU A 73 4.38 6.27 -10.02
N ARG A 74 3.36 5.45 -9.81
CA ARG A 74 2.74 4.61 -10.86
C ARG A 74 2.22 5.45 -12.01
N LYS A 75 1.61 6.62 -11.75
CA LYS A 75 1.13 7.51 -12.82
C LYS A 75 2.27 7.95 -13.75
N LYS A 76 3.48 8.16 -13.23
CA LYS A 76 4.66 8.49 -14.05
C LYS A 76 5.09 7.31 -14.93
N VAL A 77 5.15 6.11 -14.33
CA VAL A 77 5.46 4.86 -15.06
C VAL A 77 4.47 4.67 -16.21
N GLU A 78 3.17 4.74 -15.92
CA GLU A 78 2.12 4.57 -16.92
C GLU A 78 2.10 5.68 -17.99
N ALA A 79 2.40 6.93 -17.62
CA ALA A 79 2.54 8.02 -18.58
C ALA A 79 3.71 7.78 -19.55
N SER A 80 4.84 7.28 -19.04
CA SER A 80 6.01 6.97 -19.89
C SER A 80 5.76 5.82 -20.88
N LYS A 81 4.90 4.86 -20.54
CA LYS A 81 4.50 3.78 -21.45
C LYS A 81 3.61 4.27 -22.60
N LYS A 82 2.76 5.27 -22.35
CA LYS A 82 1.77 5.76 -23.33
C LYS A 82 2.36 6.65 -24.43
N SER A 83 3.53 7.25 -24.22
CA SER A 83 4.13 8.21 -25.15
C SER A 83 4.86 7.58 -26.35
N GLY A 84 4.63 6.29 -26.67
CA GLY A 84 5.32 5.60 -27.77
C GLY A 84 6.83 5.44 -27.53
N ALA A 85 7.25 5.52 -26.27
CA ALA A 85 8.64 5.45 -25.85
C ALA A 85 9.21 4.03 -26.12
N SER A 86 10.42 3.94 -26.68
CA SER A 86 11.13 2.65 -26.77
C SER A 86 11.35 2.08 -25.35
N ALA A 87 11.53 0.76 -25.21
CA ALA A 87 11.67 0.12 -23.89
C ALA A 87 12.75 0.77 -22.99
N ASP A 88 13.79 1.36 -23.59
CA ASP A 88 14.87 2.07 -22.91
C ASP A 88 14.48 3.45 -22.34
N SER A 89 13.29 3.96 -22.68
CA SER A 89 12.78 5.28 -22.26
C SER A 89 11.61 5.20 -21.28
N ILE A 90 11.26 3.99 -20.81
CA ILE A 90 10.26 3.82 -19.75
C ILE A 90 10.81 4.35 -18.43
N TYR A 91 10.02 5.20 -17.77
CA TYR A 91 10.36 5.74 -16.47
C TYR A 91 10.47 4.61 -15.43
N LYS A 92 11.62 4.57 -14.73
CA LYS A 92 11.84 3.66 -13.61
C LYS A 92 11.40 4.33 -12.29
N PRO A 93 10.55 3.68 -11.48
CA PRO A 93 10.16 4.20 -10.17
C PRO A 93 11.39 4.46 -9.29
N VAL A 94 11.43 5.60 -8.61
CA VAL A 94 12.46 5.90 -7.60
C VAL A 94 12.00 5.58 -6.17
N LEU A 95 10.72 5.25 -6.01
CA LEU A 95 10.14 4.89 -4.73
C LEU A 95 10.64 3.51 -4.31
N TRP A 96 11.46 3.44 -3.25
CA TRP A 96 12.16 2.21 -2.87
C TRP A 96 11.25 1.03 -2.48
N TYR A 97 10.02 1.31 -2.05
CA TYR A 97 9.00 0.30 -1.71
C TYR A 97 7.97 0.09 -2.83
N TYR A 98 8.22 0.60 -4.05
CA TYR A 98 7.26 0.59 -5.15
C TYR A 98 6.72 -0.82 -5.43
N ASP A 99 7.62 -1.79 -5.59
CA ASP A 99 7.28 -3.17 -5.95
C ASP A 99 6.46 -3.88 -4.86
N LEU A 100 6.57 -3.44 -3.60
CA LEU A 100 5.79 -4.00 -2.49
C LEU A 100 4.28 -3.72 -2.62
N PHE A 101 3.88 -2.74 -3.45
CA PHE A 101 2.48 -2.42 -3.71
C PHE A 101 1.93 -3.04 -5.00
N ASP A 102 2.67 -3.95 -5.65
CA ASP A 102 2.25 -4.56 -6.92
C ASP A 102 0.92 -5.31 -6.85
N PHE A 103 0.55 -5.86 -5.68
CA PHE A 103 -0.75 -6.48 -5.45
C PHE A 103 -1.95 -5.53 -5.68
N GLN A 104 -1.73 -4.20 -5.64
CA GLN A 104 -2.77 -3.23 -5.97
C GLN A 104 -3.02 -3.11 -7.48
N GLN A 105 -2.11 -3.59 -8.33
CA GLN A 105 -2.27 -3.58 -9.77
C GLN A 105 -3.36 -4.57 -10.22
N GLU A 106 -3.40 -5.76 -9.59
CA GLU A 106 -4.39 -6.81 -9.88
C GLU A 106 -5.84 -6.30 -9.72
N GLN A 107 -6.10 -5.37 -8.80
CA GLN A 107 -7.43 -4.81 -8.60
C GLN A 107 -7.88 -3.81 -9.68
N ASP A 108 -6.96 -3.03 -10.25
CA ASP A 108 -7.32 -2.05 -11.28
C ASP A 108 -7.76 -2.74 -12.57
N ILE A 109 -7.15 -3.91 -12.85
CA ILE A 109 -7.51 -4.79 -13.96
C ILE A 109 -8.93 -5.37 -13.74
N GLN A 110 -9.24 -5.83 -12.51
CA GLN A 110 -10.57 -6.39 -12.21
C GLN A 110 -11.71 -5.35 -12.15
N ARG A 111 -11.42 -4.05 -11.98
CA ARG A 111 -12.44 -2.99 -12.01
C ARG A 111 -12.77 -2.48 -13.42
N LYS A 112 -11.93 -2.79 -14.41
CA LYS A 112 -12.10 -2.37 -15.82
C LYS A 112 -12.68 -3.47 -16.71
N SER A 113 -13.01 -4.63 -16.13
CA SER A 113 -13.65 -5.74 -16.85
C SER A 113 -15.13 -5.87 -16.52
#